data_AF-A0A7L8V6X5-F1
#
_entry.id   AF-A0A7L8V6X5-F1
#
_cell.length_a   1.000
_cell.length_b   1.000
_cell.length_c   1.000
_cell.angle_alpha   90.00
_cell.angle_beta   90.00
_cell.angle_gamma   90.00
#
_symmetry.space_group_name_H-M   'P 1'
#
loop_
_entity.id
_entity.type
_entity.pdbx_description
1 polymer ?
#
loop_
_entity_poly.entity_id
_entity_poly.type
_entity_poly.pdbx_seq_one_letter_code
_entity_poly.pdbx_strand_id
1 'polypeptide(L)'
;MYRDISLYILDIFIASNKISRYTENFTNAQDFLNSEINWDASIRELEIIGEASKILINTNTISSEYRRIVDFRNQISHAYFGIDEDIVWDVIQHKLPAFLDYLIILCKTINIKNAIQFAKEENINNAKLIDFLINLDKKLYG
;
A
#
# COMPACT_ATOMS: atom_id res chain seq x y z
N MET A 1 -12.37 -13.69 -15.58
CA MET A 1 -11.67 -14.36 -14.46
C MET A 1 -11.45 -13.29 -13.40
N TYR A 2 -12.09 -13.41 -12.24
CA TYR A 2 -11.88 -12.46 -11.14
C TYR A 2 -10.50 -12.71 -10.54
N ARG A 3 -9.72 -11.64 -10.32
CA ARG A 3 -8.43 -11.73 -9.62
C ARG A 3 -8.70 -12.14 -8.17
N ASP A 4 -7.86 -13.02 -7.64
CA ASP A 4 -7.99 -13.52 -6.27
C ASP A 4 -7.84 -12.39 -5.24
N ILE A 5 -8.68 -12.40 -4.20
CA ILE A 5 -8.67 -11.42 -3.10
C ILE A 5 -7.28 -11.31 -2.45
N SER A 6 -6.58 -12.44 -2.32
CA SER A 6 -5.23 -12.49 -1.75
C SER A 6 -4.22 -11.63 -2.52
N LEU A 7 -4.38 -11.48 -3.83
CA LEU A 7 -3.51 -10.66 -4.65
C LEU A 7 -3.73 -9.16 -4.42
N TYR A 8 -4.97 -8.73 -4.15
CA TYR A 8 -5.23 -7.34 -3.80
C TYR A 8 -4.67 -6.98 -2.42
N ILE A 9 -4.75 -7.89 -1.46
CA ILE A 9 -4.10 -7.69 -0.15
C ILE A 9 -2.58 -7.60 -0.33
N LEU A 10 -2.00 -8.48 -1.16
CA LEU A 10 -0.57 -8.45 -1.43
C LEU A 10 -0.12 -7.17 -2.15
N ASP A 11 -0.90 -6.67 -3.11
CA ASP A 11 -0.63 -5.39 -3.77
C ASP A 11 -0.48 -4.25 -2.76
N ILE A 12 -1.38 -4.18 -1.76
CA ILE A 12 -1.32 -3.16 -0.71
C ILE A 12 -0.01 -3.26 0.09
N PHE A 13 0.40 -4.48 0.48
CA PHE A 13 1.66 -4.68 1.20
C PHE A 13 2.88 -4.26 0.37
N ILE A 14 2.92 -4.65 -0.92
CA ILE A 14 4.03 -4.32 -1.82
C ILE A 14 4.11 -2.81 -2.07
N ALA A 15 2.98 -2.18 -2.38
CA ALA A 15 2.89 -0.74 -2.60
C ALA A 15 3.33 0.05 -1.35
N SER A 16 2.88 -0.39 -0.17
CA SER A 16 3.26 0.24 1.09
C SER A 16 4.74 0.09 1.42
N ASN A 17 5.35 -1.06 1.08
CA ASN A 17 6.79 -1.25 1.22
C ASN A 17 7.58 -0.26 0.34
N LYS A 18 7.14 -0.07 -0.90
CA LYS A 18 7.77 0.90 -1.81
C LYS A 18 7.64 2.32 -1.26
N ILE A 19 6.44 2.74 -0.85
CA ILE A 19 6.19 4.05 -0.22
C ILE A 19 7.15 4.25 0.95
N SER A 20 7.22 3.30 1.88
CA SER A 20 8.11 3.40 3.04
C SER A 20 9.57 3.65 2.66
N ARG A 21 10.05 3.05 1.58
CA ARG A 21 11.42 3.26 1.07
C ARG A 21 11.57 4.60 0.34
N TYR A 22 10.56 5.06 -0.38
CA TYR A 22 10.58 6.37 -1.04
C TYR A 22 10.54 7.50 -0.02
N THR A 23 9.91 7.27 1.14
CA THR A 23 9.76 8.29 2.17
C THR A 23 10.80 8.23 3.30
N GLU A 24 11.71 7.24 3.30
CA GLU A 24 12.60 6.95 4.43
C GLU A 24 13.55 8.10 4.81
N ASN A 25 13.90 8.95 3.84
CA ASN A 25 14.88 10.03 4.01
C ASN A 25 14.24 11.41 4.26
N PHE A 26 12.91 11.47 4.40
CA PHE A 26 12.17 12.72 4.61
C PHE A 26 11.60 12.77 6.02
N THR A 27 11.57 13.95 6.61
CA THR A 27 11.07 14.17 7.98
C THR A 27 9.80 14.99 8.03
N ASN A 28 9.45 15.67 6.92
CA ASN A 28 8.28 16.52 6.80
C ASN A 28 7.74 16.50 5.37
N ALA A 29 6.49 16.95 5.22
CA ALA A 29 5.75 16.95 3.97
C ALA A 29 6.40 17.81 2.88
N GLN A 30 6.95 18.98 3.25
CA GLN A 30 7.54 19.91 2.30
C GLN A 30 8.81 19.36 1.64
N ASP A 31 9.71 18.76 2.43
CA ASP A 31 10.92 18.12 1.91
C ASP A 31 10.57 16.94 0.99
N PHE A 32 9.54 16.18 1.36
CA PHE A 32 9.04 15.07 0.57
C PHE A 32 8.42 15.54 -0.76
N LEU A 33 7.57 16.58 -0.74
CA LEU A 33 6.98 17.20 -1.92
C LEU A 33 8.04 17.72 -2.89
N ASN A 34 9.11 18.31 -2.37
CA ASN A 34 10.23 18.82 -3.17
C ASN A 34 11.06 17.71 -3.83
N SER A 35 10.85 16.44 -3.45
CA SER A 35 11.46 15.29 -4.11
C SER A 35 10.50 14.71 -5.15
N GLU A 36 10.42 15.35 -6.32
CA GLU A 36 9.48 15.01 -7.41
C GLU A 36 9.39 13.49 -7.68
N ILE A 37 10.54 12.80 -7.80
CA ILE A 37 10.57 11.36 -8.06
C ILE A 37 9.93 10.55 -6.91
N ASN A 38 10.25 10.85 -5.65
CA ASN A 38 9.73 10.09 -4.52
C ASN A 38 8.27 10.44 -4.26
N TRP A 39 7.90 11.70 -4.43
CA TRP A 39 6.53 12.18 -4.38
C TRP A 39 5.67 11.46 -5.40
N ASP A 40 5.99 11.58 -6.69
CA ASP A 40 5.21 10.97 -7.78
C ASP A 40 5.14 9.45 -7.65
N ALA A 41 6.26 8.80 -7.30
CA ALA A 41 6.28 7.36 -7.08
C ALA A 41 5.38 6.94 -5.91
N SER A 42 5.34 7.70 -4.82
CA SER A 42 4.48 7.38 -3.68
C SER A 42 3.01 7.64 -3.98
N ILE A 43 2.68 8.72 -4.71
CA ILE A 43 1.31 8.97 -5.19
C ILE A 43 0.82 7.79 -6.03
N ARG A 44 1.63 7.30 -6.97
CA ARG A 44 1.31 6.13 -7.79
C ARG A 44 1.03 4.88 -6.95
N GLU A 45 1.83 4.62 -5.93
CA GLU A 45 1.62 3.45 -5.06
C GLU A 45 0.40 3.64 -4.14
N LEU A 46 0.08 4.86 -3.70
CA LEU A 46 -1.16 5.17 -2.98
C LEU A 46 -2.41 4.94 -3.85
N GLU A 47 -2.34 5.20 -5.15
CA GLU A 47 -3.42 4.85 -6.08
C GLU A 47 -3.64 3.33 -6.16
N ILE A 48 -2.57 2.54 -6.22
CA ILE A 48 -2.64 1.06 -6.23
C ILE A 48 -3.32 0.58 -4.94
N ILE A 49 -2.92 1.13 -3.80
CA ILE A 49 -3.53 0.81 -2.50
C ILE A 49 -5.02 1.15 -2.51
N GLY A 50 -5.38 2.32 -3.05
CA GLY A 50 -6.77 2.76 -3.15
C GLY A 50 -7.61 1.83 -4.04
N GLU A 51 -7.13 1.47 -5.22
CA GLU A 51 -7.81 0.55 -6.13
C GLU A 51 -8.02 -0.83 -5.51
N ALA A 52 -6.98 -1.41 -4.93
CA ALA A 52 -7.06 -2.71 -4.26
C ALA A 52 -8.06 -2.67 -3.09
N SER A 53 -7.96 -1.64 -2.25
CA SER A 53 -8.84 -1.45 -1.10
C SER A 53 -10.31 -1.25 -1.52
N LYS A 54 -10.58 -0.56 -2.63
CA LYS A 54 -11.93 -0.42 -3.19
C LYS A 54 -12.55 -1.77 -3.53
N ILE A 55 -11.77 -2.66 -4.16
CA ILE A 55 -12.23 -4.01 -4.48
C ILE A 55 -12.53 -4.78 -3.19
N LEU A 56 -11.62 -4.75 -2.22
CA LEU A 56 -11.78 -5.43 -0.93
C LEU A 56 -13.01 -4.94 -0.14
N ILE A 57 -13.33 -3.66 -0.19
CA ILE A 57 -14.55 -3.10 0.42
C ILE A 57 -15.79 -3.61 -0.31
N ASN A 58 -15.79 -3.59 -1.65
CA ASN A 58 -16.94 -4.02 -2.45
C ASN A 58 -17.23 -5.52 -2.30
N THR A 59 -16.21 -6.33 -2.02
CA THR A 59 -16.35 -7.76 -1.71
C THR A 59 -16.64 -8.04 -0.24
N ASN A 60 -16.82 -7.00 0.59
CA ASN A 60 -16.98 -7.08 2.06
C ASN A 60 -15.83 -7.81 2.76
N THR A 61 -14.65 -7.82 2.15
CA THR A 61 -13.44 -8.40 2.72
C THR A 61 -12.84 -7.51 3.80
N ILE A 62 -12.94 -6.19 3.63
CA ILE A 62 -12.54 -5.21 4.63
C ILE A 62 -13.67 -4.24 4.95
N SER A 63 -13.59 -3.62 6.12
CA SER A 63 -14.55 -2.61 6.56
C SER A 63 -14.54 -1.37 5.67
N SER A 64 -15.72 -0.78 5.45
CA SER A 64 -15.86 0.47 4.71
C SER A 64 -15.22 1.68 5.40
N GLU A 65 -14.79 1.57 6.66
CA GLU A 65 -14.06 2.63 7.37
C GLU A 65 -12.72 2.99 6.69
N TYR A 66 -12.09 2.01 6.04
CA TYR A 66 -10.85 2.20 5.26
C TYR A 66 -11.10 2.92 3.93
N ARG A 67 -12.36 3.28 3.62
CA ARG A 67 -12.70 4.07 2.45
C ARG A 67 -11.99 5.42 2.41
N ARG A 68 -11.59 5.98 3.56
CA ARG A 68 -10.78 7.22 3.58
C ARG A 68 -9.39 7.05 2.96
N ILE A 69 -8.80 5.85 3.07
CA ILE A 69 -7.53 5.53 2.39
C ILE A 69 -7.79 5.33 0.89
N VAL A 70 -8.95 4.78 0.54
CA VAL A 70 -9.42 4.58 -0.86
C VAL A 70 -9.72 5.88 -1.59
N ASP A 71 -10.34 6.83 -0.89
CA ASP A 71 -10.80 8.10 -1.43
C ASP A 71 -9.66 9.14 -1.55
N PHE A 72 -8.41 8.75 -1.29
CA PHE A 72 -7.23 9.58 -1.56
C PHE A 72 -7.24 10.11 -3.00
N ARG A 73 -7.75 9.33 -3.98
CA ARG A 73 -7.95 9.78 -5.35
C ARG A 73 -8.91 10.98 -5.47
N ASN A 74 -9.94 11.08 -4.63
CA ASN A 74 -10.84 12.24 -4.62
C ASN A 74 -10.17 13.48 -4.01
N GLN A 75 -9.12 13.29 -3.19
CA GLN A 75 -8.25 14.39 -2.74
C GLN A 75 -7.24 14.80 -3.83
N ILE A 76 -6.83 13.86 -4.69
CA ILE A 76 -5.90 14.12 -5.81
C ILE A 76 -6.60 14.76 -7.03
N SER A 77 -7.88 14.46 -7.28
CA SER A 77 -8.55 14.87 -8.53
C SER A 77 -9.13 16.27 -8.53
N HIS A 78 -9.02 17.03 -7.43
CA HIS A 78 -9.46 18.41 -7.38
C HIS A 78 -8.30 19.37 -7.68
N ALA A 79 -8.18 19.63 -8.98
CA ALA A 79 -7.42 20.69 -9.63
C ALA A 79 -5.91 20.48 -9.76
N TYR A 80 -5.41 21.00 -10.88
CA TYR A 80 -4.03 21.40 -11.16
C TYR A 80 -3.43 22.39 -10.11
N PHE A 81 -4.01 22.44 -8.91
CA PHE A 81 -3.68 23.22 -7.73
C PHE A 81 -3.74 22.28 -6.51
N GLY A 82 -2.71 21.44 -6.39
CA GLY A 82 -2.22 20.90 -5.12
C GLY A 82 -2.99 19.71 -4.53
N ILE A 83 -2.38 18.52 -4.62
CA ILE A 83 -2.55 17.52 -3.58
C ILE A 83 -1.91 18.11 -2.32
N ASP A 84 -2.67 18.23 -1.23
CA ASP A 84 -2.16 18.76 0.04
C ASP A 84 -1.10 17.80 0.62
N GLU A 85 0.15 18.26 0.65
CA GLU A 85 1.30 17.49 1.09
C GLU A 85 1.23 17.05 2.54
N ASP A 86 0.63 17.85 3.42
CA ASP A 86 0.43 17.47 4.82
C ASP A 86 -0.57 16.32 4.93
N ILE A 87 -1.61 16.30 4.07
CA ILE A 87 -2.55 15.17 4.00
C ILE A 87 -1.85 13.91 3.49
N VAL A 88 -1.05 14.01 2.42
CA VAL A 88 -0.30 12.84 1.89
C VAL A 88 0.65 12.31 2.95
N TRP A 89 1.39 13.21 3.59
CA TRP A 89 2.35 12.86 4.62
C TRP A 89 1.66 12.18 5.80
N ASP A 90 0.53 12.70 6.29
CA ASP A 90 -0.26 12.06 7.34
C ASP A 90 -0.79 10.67 6.94
N VAL A 91 -1.23 10.52 5.68
CA VAL A 91 -1.64 9.21 5.17
C VAL A 91 -0.48 8.22 5.23
N ILE A 92 0.69 8.61 4.76
CA ILE A 92 1.88 7.73 4.72
C ILE A 92 2.38 7.41 6.13
N GLN A 93 2.47 8.41 7.01
CA GLN A 93 3.09 8.24 8.33
C GLN A 93 2.17 7.62 9.37
N HIS A 94 0.85 7.78 9.25
CA HIS A 94 -0.08 7.37 10.30
C HIS A 94 -1.18 6.42 9.80
N LYS A 95 -1.92 6.81 8.76
CA LYS A 95 -3.12 6.05 8.34
C LYS A 95 -2.75 4.73 7.66
N LEU A 96 -1.74 4.74 6.81
CA LEU A 96 -1.31 3.56 6.08
C LEU A 96 -0.71 2.49 7.03
N PRO A 97 0.19 2.81 7.97
CA PRO A 97 0.65 1.85 8.97
C PRO A 97 -0.50 1.21 9.77
N ALA A 98 -1.46 2.02 10.24
CA ALA A 98 -2.61 1.51 10.98
C ALA A 98 -3.47 0.54 10.13
N PHE A 99 -3.61 0.82 8.83
CA PHE A 99 -4.30 -0.09 7.91
C PHE A 99 -3.53 -1.38 7.66
N LEU A 100 -2.20 -1.34 7.57
CA LEU A 100 -1.38 -2.54 7.43
C LEU A 100 -1.50 -3.44 8.66
N ASP A 101 -1.55 -2.88 9.87
CA ASP A 101 -1.76 -3.65 11.10
C ASP A 101 -3.11 -4.38 11.09
N TYR A 102 -4.15 -3.73 10.61
CA TYR A 102 -5.45 -4.37 10.38
C TYR A 102 -5.36 -5.50 9.34
N LEU A 103 -4.70 -5.27 8.20
CA LEU A 103 -4.55 -6.31 7.17
C LEU A 103 -3.75 -7.51 7.66
N ILE A 104 -2.75 -7.30 8.52
CA ILE A 104 -1.99 -8.39 9.15
C ILE A 104 -2.92 -9.27 10.00
N ILE A 105 -3.83 -8.67 10.77
CA ILE A 105 -4.83 -9.41 11.54
C ILE A 105 -5.78 -10.17 10.60
N LEU A 106 -6.24 -9.52 9.53
CA LEU A 106 -7.11 -10.13 8.53
C LEU A 106 -6.46 -11.36 7.86
N CYS A 107 -5.15 -11.30 7.59
CA CYS A 107 -4.39 -12.41 7.00
C CYS A 107 -4.35 -13.67 7.86
N LYS A 108 -4.72 -13.60 9.16
CA LYS A 108 -4.93 -14.79 9.99
C LYS A 108 -6.17 -15.60 9.56
N THR A 109 -7.12 -14.95 8.89
CA THR A 109 -8.34 -15.56 8.36
C THR A 109 -8.27 -15.77 6.85
N ILE A 110 -7.59 -14.87 6.12
CA ILE A 110 -7.41 -14.93 4.67
C ILE A 110 -5.96 -15.29 4.37
N ASN A 111 -5.73 -16.53 3.95
CA ASN A 111 -4.40 -17.01 3.61
C ASN A 111 -3.92 -16.42 2.27
N ILE A 112 -2.85 -15.63 2.31
CA ILE A 112 -2.19 -15.03 1.15
C ILE A 112 -0.86 -15.69 0.78
N LYS A 113 -0.52 -16.84 1.37
CA LYS A 113 0.79 -17.50 1.20
C LYS A 113 1.09 -17.88 -0.25
N ASN A 114 0.08 -18.36 -0.98
CA ASN A 114 0.23 -18.68 -2.39
C ASN A 114 0.50 -17.42 -3.23
N ALA A 115 -0.18 -16.31 -2.94
CA ALA A 115 0.08 -15.03 -3.59
C ALA A 115 1.52 -14.55 -3.33
N ILE A 116 2.01 -14.66 -2.09
CA ILE A 116 3.39 -14.32 -1.73
C ILE A 116 4.38 -15.19 -2.50
N GLN A 117 4.15 -16.51 -2.58
CA GLN A 117 5.03 -17.43 -3.29
C GLN A 117 5.09 -17.09 -4.79
N PHE A 118 3.93 -16.88 -5.41
CA PHE A 118 3.84 -16.46 -6.80
C PHE A 118 4.59 -15.15 -7.06
N ALA A 119 4.41 -14.15 -6.19
CA ALA A 119 5.11 -12.87 -6.32
C ALA A 119 6.64 -13.02 -6.18
N LYS A 120 7.13 -13.92 -5.31
CA LYS A 120 8.56 -14.23 -5.20
C LYS A 120 9.10 -14.83 -6.51
N GLU A 121 8.36 -15.73 -7.13
CA GLU A 121 8.75 -16.38 -8.39
C GLU A 121 8.80 -15.39 -9.55
N GLU A 122 7.79 -14.54 -9.70
CA GLU A 122 7.73 -13.53 -10.77
C GLU A 122 8.79 -12.43 -10.61
N ASN A 123 9.21 -12.14 -9.38
CA ASN A 123 10.12 -11.03 -9.06
C ASN A 123 11.51 -11.50 -8.62
N ILE A 124 11.95 -12.67 -9.08
CA ILE A 124 13.22 -13.29 -8.65
C ILE A 124 14.46 -12.38 -8.77
N ASN A 125 14.45 -11.43 -9.72
CA ASN A 125 15.55 -10.49 -9.94
C ASN A 125 15.44 -9.19 -9.12
N ASN A 126 14.40 -9.01 -8.32
CA ASN A 126 14.18 -7.83 -7.49
C ASN A 126 14.50 -8.12 -6.02
N ALA A 127 15.79 -8.09 -5.67
CA ALA A 127 16.27 -8.45 -4.33
C ALA A 127 15.51 -7.73 -3.20
N LYS A 128 15.27 -6.42 -3.34
CA LYS A 128 14.55 -5.63 -2.32
C LYS A 128 13.12 -6.14 -2.09
N LEU A 129 12.42 -6.49 -3.16
CA LEU A 129 11.07 -7.04 -3.06
C LEU A 129 11.09 -8.47 -2.50
N ILE A 130 12.04 -9.31 -2.91
CA ILE A 130 12.19 -10.66 -2.37
C ILE A 130 12.43 -10.65 -0.86
N ASP A 131 13.36 -9.81 -0.39
CA ASP A 131 13.64 -9.65 1.04
C ASP A 131 12.39 -9.20 1.81
N PHE A 132 11.63 -8.26 1.25
CA PHE A 132 10.35 -7.85 1.82
C PHE A 132 9.36 -9.01 1.90
N LEU A 133 9.16 -9.76 0.80
CA LEU A 133 8.20 -10.86 0.74
C LEU A 133 8.57 -12.01 1.68
N ILE A 134 9.86 -12.29 1.88
CA ILE A 134 10.33 -13.28 2.87
C ILE A 134 9.99 -12.82 4.29
N ASN A 135 10.26 -11.55 4.62
CA ASN A 135 9.95 -11.00 5.93
C ASN A 135 8.44 -10.92 6.20
N LEU A 136 7.64 -10.57 5.18
CA LEU A 136 6.19 -10.56 5.26
C LEU A 136 5.63 -11.97 5.52
N ASP A 137 6.09 -12.96 4.76
CA ASP A 137 5.71 -14.38 4.94
C ASP A 137 5.99 -14.86 6.37
N LYS A 138 7.19 -14.55 6.88
CA LYS A 138 7.56 -14.85 8.27
C LYS A 138 6.70 -14.09 9.28
N LYS A 139 6.37 -12.83 9.04
CA LYS A 139 5.52 -12.02 9.94
C LYS A 139 4.10 -12.57 10.03
N LEU A 140 3.57 -13.14 8.93
CA LEU A 140 2.20 -13.63 8.86
C LEU A 140 2.05 -15.08 9.33
N TYR A 141 3.05 -15.93 9.11
CA TYR A 141 2.93 -17.39 9.31
C TYR A 141 4.07 -18.04 10.11
N GLY A 142 5.04 -17.26 10.58
CA GLY A 142 6.09 -17.71 11.50
C GLY A 142 5.68 -17.54 12.95
#